data_AF-A0A6P5AE31-F1
#
_entry.id   AF-A0A6P5AE31-F1
#
_cell.length_a   1.000
_cell.length_b   1.000
_cell.length_c   1.000
_cell.angle_alpha   90.00
_cell.angle_beta   90.00
_cell.angle_gamma   90.00
#
_symmetry.space_group_name_H-M   'P 1'
#
loop_
_entity.id
_entity.type
_entity.pdbx_description
1 polymer ?
#
loop_
_entity_poly.entity_id
_entity_poly.type
_entity_poly.pdbx_seq_one_letter_code
_entity_poly.pdbx_strand_id
1 'polypeptide(L)'
;MGAAGELQCLVSFLWLVCLSLSLGSVTWEGHSSDKRPVVIMDDILPRDSVKGIRGYMLRLAWTFSIRDDFHTFDSNNFLNSSDHGNYTNAPWQSTLPTAAFRESKSWRAMNTFLKEKRGKDFRPTDVRGYILNRGDFPLYQNRCVDEEDYRVVVFLNDVWRKNWYGHLTIHDELGRMHAAHPRYGRVVFVPCDLSFVMKPPAMQFAPALYALVVMATSRQTTEEIGDNFSDKMVDVGSLTEEEFPDEEDFPQPDEGGRREIDVEKHVTRRFSLPDGRTITVLDNVFTPDEILTLTDYLAANCTYMDQGPTEGSDNVRWITGFSIDAFVKSYFWRASREIVSHVSGKSGFYPYDVALNLIRLADHTKIHDDCEYGEDEYTLLLYLNRDWEVDKLGETAFFTDDFEPFIAVKPAYGRVAVFPCSILHSARPPSARINGARYSFALKLSPSLGSGRARELRDDTDELREQMEDLEDFLSPEEKAEILKALKDAKNGNGDEKLVAILLSNLEWRNKQRYLSYI
;
A
#
# COMPACT_ATOMS: atom_id res chain seq x y z
N MET A 1 89.96 31.23 8.03
CA MET A 1 89.00 30.69 7.03
C MET A 1 88.18 29.65 7.79
N GLY A 2 87.14 30.07 8.51
CA GLY A 2 85.74 30.08 8.02
C GLY A 2 85.11 28.72 8.37
N ALA A 3 84.52 28.54 9.57
CA ALA A 3 83.10 28.77 9.91
C ALA A 3 82.13 27.83 9.16
N ALA A 4 81.00 27.32 9.67
CA ALA A 4 80.39 27.11 10.99
C ALA A 4 78.94 26.65 10.71
N GLY A 5 78.35 25.77 11.54
CA GLY A 5 76.89 25.67 11.77
C GLY A 5 76.06 24.96 10.68
N GLU A 6 74.94 24.27 10.90
CA GLU A 6 74.03 23.95 12.02
C GLU A 6 73.25 22.69 11.58
N LEU A 7 73.08 21.63 12.38
CA LEU A 7 72.05 21.38 13.39
C LEU A 7 70.57 21.57 12.94
N GLN A 8 69.78 20.52 13.22
CA GLN A 8 68.32 20.49 13.44
C GLN A 8 67.36 20.62 12.24
N CYS A 9 66.80 19.48 11.82
CA CYS A 9 65.35 19.34 11.61
C CYS A 9 64.93 17.86 11.59
N LEU A 10 64.99 17.23 12.76
CA LEU A 10 64.17 16.09 13.14
C LEU A 10 63.01 16.68 13.97
N VAL A 11 61.78 16.25 13.71
CA VAL A 11 60.47 16.73 14.23
C VAL A 11 59.69 17.54 13.18
N SER A 12 58.45 17.08 12.92
CA SER A 12 57.41 17.58 11.98
C SER A 12 57.15 16.71 10.74
N PHE A 13 57.13 15.39 10.89
CA PHE A 13 56.41 14.47 9.99
C PHE A 13 55.32 13.72 10.79
N LEU A 14 54.43 14.49 11.40
CA LEU A 14 53.21 14.01 12.07
C LEU A 14 52.27 15.21 12.11
N TRP A 15 51.04 15.02 11.64
CA TRP A 15 49.95 16.00 11.43
C TRP A 15 49.77 16.52 10.00
N LEU A 16 49.18 15.69 9.14
CA LEU A 16 47.96 16.02 8.40
C LEU A 16 47.43 14.79 7.63
N VAL A 17 47.22 13.68 8.35
CA VAL A 17 46.13 12.78 7.97
C VAL A 17 44.89 13.41 8.57
N CYS A 18 44.35 14.43 7.90
CA CYS A 18 42.94 14.73 8.05
C CYS A 18 42.22 13.46 7.61
N LEU A 19 41.68 12.74 8.60
CA LEU A 19 40.46 11.95 8.42
C LEU A 19 39.41 12.89 7.83
N SER A 20 39.48 13.13 6.52
CA SER A 20 38.27 13.42 5.76
C SER A 20 37.48 12.13 5.84
N LEU A 21 36.56 12.08 6.81
CA LEU A 21 35.35 11.30 6.64
C LEU A 21 34.88 11.64 5.23
N SER A 22 34.93 10.67 4.31
CA SER A 22 34.59 10.92 2.92
C SER A 22 33.12 11.31 2.88
N LEU A 23 32.85 12.61 2.93
CA LEU A 23 31.56 13.19 2.57
C LEU A 23 31.23 12.57 1.19
N GLY A 24 30.05 11.94 1.09
CA GLY A 24 29.67 11.16 -0.08
C GLY A 24 29.91 11.93 -1.39
N SER A 25 30.20 11.22 -2.47
CA SER A 25 30.53 11.87 -3.73
C SER A 25 29.32 12.64 -4.26
N VAL A 26 29.43 13.98 -4.29
CA VAL A 26 28.50 14.83 -5.04
C VAL A 26 28.62 14.42 -6.51
N THR A 27 27.57 13.82 -7.06
CA THR A 27 27.59 13.35 -8.44
C THR A 27 27.21 14.45 -9.41
N TRP A 28 26.41 15.43 -8.98
CA TRP A 28 26.02 16.57 -9.82
C TRP A 28 25.39 17.72 -8.99
N GLU A 29 25.67 18.96 -9.41
CA GLU A 29 25.02 20.19 -8.95
C GLU A 29 24.54 20.99 -10.17
N GLY A 30 23.23 21.21 -10.31
CA GLY A 30 22.67 22.09 -11.34
C GLY A 30 22.06 23.34 -10.75
N HIS A 31 22.30 24.48 -11.38
CA HIS A 31 21.84 25.77 -10.89
C HIS A 31 20.52 26.17 -11.57
N SER A 32 19.47 26.32 -10.76
CA SER A 32 18.32 27.17 -11.13
C SER A 32 18.83 28.60 -11.37
N SER A 33 18.07 29.40 -12.13
CA SER A 33 18.35 30.83 -12.37
C SER A 33 18.61 31.63 -11.10
N ASP A 34 18.20 31.12 -9.93
CA ASP A 34 18.58 31.60 -8.60
C ASP A 34 19.27 30.52 -7.76
N LYS A 35 20.48 30.85 -7.26
CA LYS A 35 21.33 30.38 -6.13
C LYS A 35 21.05 29.07 -5.33
N ARG A 36 20.13 28.18 -5.73
CA ARG A 36 19.80 26.93 -5.05
C ARG A 36 20.02 25.76 -6.01
N PRO A 37 21.08 24.96 -5.83
CA PRO A 37 21.31 23.85 -6.72
C PRO A 37 20.38 22.68 -6.38
N VAL A 38 19.92 21.99 -7.42
CA VAL A 38 19.51 20.58 -7.27
C VAL A 38 20.78 19.78 -7.04
N VAL A 39 20.82 18.98 -5.98
CA VAL A 39 22.00 18.18 -5.62
C VAL A 39 21.66 16.70 -5.63
N ILE A 40 22.48 15.90 -6.32
CA ILE A 40 22.38 14.44 -6.30
C ILE A 40 23.61 13.89 -5.57
N MET A 41 23.35 13.08 -4.54
CA MET A 41 24.38 12.46 -3.73
C MET A 41 24.19 10.94 -3.66
N ASP A 42 25.31 10.24 -3.79
CA ASP A 42 25.38 8.80 -3.58
C ASP A 42 26.13 8.52 -2.26
N ASP A 43 25.80 7.40 -1.63
CA ASP A 43 26.57 6.84 -0.51
C ASP A 43 26.68 7.75 0.73
N ILE A 44 25.73 8.69 0.93
CA ILE A 44 25.66 9.52 2.15
C ILE A 44 24.93 8.84 3.31
N LEU A 45 24.09 7.87 3.01
CA LEU A 45 23.35 7.08 4.00
C LEU A 45 24.08 5.75 4.23
N PRO A 46 24.25 5.31 5.49
CA PRO A 46 24.74 3.97 5.79
C PRO A 46 23.85 2.91 5.13
N ARG A 47 24.46 1.85 4.58
CA ARG A 47 23.72 0.78 3.89
C ARG A 47 22.64 0.15 4.75
N ASP A 48 22.92 -0.04 6.04
CA ASP A 48 21.98 -0.61 7.01
C ASP A 48 20.81 0.33 7.29
N SER A 49 21.02 1.64 7.24
CA SER A 49 19.95 2.63 7.38
C SER A 49 19.01 2.62 6.17
N VAL A 50 19.55 2.55 4.95
CA VAL A 50 18.73 2.41 3.73
C VAL A 50 17.93 1.11 3.76
N LYS A 51 18.57 0.01 4.21
CA LYS A 51 17.92 -1.29 4.38
C LYS A 51 16.80 -1.21 5.42
N GLY A 52 17.04 -0.51 6.53
CA GLY A 52 16.08 -0.22 7.59
C GLY A 52 14.84 0.50 7.09
N ILE A 53 15.04 1.63 6.42
CA ILE A 53 13.95 2.43 5.83
C ILE A 53 13.14 1.59 4.85
N ARG A 54 13.80 0.88 3.93
CA ARG A 54 13.13 0.03 2.95
C ARG A 54 12.32 -1.09 3.62
N GLY A 55 12.91 -1.76 4.60
CA GLY A 55 12.26 -2.83 5.33
C GLY A 55 11.04 -2.35 6.13
N TYR A 56 11.14 -1.18 6.75
CA TYR A 56 10.00 -0.52 7.39
C TYR A 56 8.89 -0.23 6.37
N MET A 57 9.25 0.36 5.21
CA MET A 57 8.29 0.71 4.17
C MET A 57 7.54 -0.48 3.58
N LEU A 58 8.18 -1.64 3.42
CA LEU A 58 7.52 -2.85 2.93
C LEU A 58 6.44 -3.40 3.88
N ARG A 59 6.36 -2.89 5.12
CA ARG A 59 5.39 -3.30 6.14
C ARG A 59 4.45 -2.17 6.54
N LEU A 60 4.48 -1.06 5.80
CA LEU A 60 3.53 0.03 6.00
C LEU A 60 2.17 -0.34 5.39
N ALA A 61 1.14 0.15 6.04
CA ALA A 61 -0.19 0.31 5.48
C ALA A 61 -0.15 1.45 4.46
N TRP A 62 -0.50 1.16 3.21
CA TRP A 62 -0.48 2.11 2.11
C TRP A 62 -1.86 2.70 1.88
N THR A 63 -1.89 3.99 1.58
CA THR A 63 -3.08 4.69 1.11
C THR A 63 -2.96 4.93 -0.39
N PHE A 64 -4.06 4.67 -1.11
CA PHE A 64 -4.17 5.03 -2.51
C PHE A 64 -4.66 6.48 -2.62
N SER A 65 -3.86 7.33 -3.27
CA SER A 65 -3.98 8.79 -3.20
C SER A 65 -4.35 9.45 -4.53
N ILE A 66 -4.48 8.68 -5.61
CA ILE A 66 -5.17 9.19 -6.79
C ILE A 66 -6.63 9.34 -6.40
N ARG A 67 -7.11 10.58 -6.31
CA ARG A 67 -8.54 10.93 -6.17
C ARG A 67 -9.29 10.50 -7.42
N ASP A 68 -9.52 9.21 -7.54
CA ASP A 68 -10.77 8.66 -8.03
C ASP A 68 -11.56 8.38 -6.75
N ASP A 69 -12.28 9.39 -6.28
CA ASP A 69 -13.30 9.14 -5.29
C ASP A 69 -14.26 8.08 -5.86
N PHE A 70 -14.86 7.27 -5.00
CA PHE A 70 -15.94 6.36 -5.38
C PHE A 70 -17.14 7.08 -6.06
N HIS A 71 -17.07 8.41 -6.22
CA HIS A 71 -18.16 9.34 -6.44
C HIS A 71 -18.26 9.85 -7.88
N THR A 72 -17.16 10.04 -8.62
CA THR A 72 -17.20 10.39 -10.06
C THR A 72 -15.87 10.14 -10.78
N PHE A 73 -15.90 9.45 -11.93
CA PHE A 73 -14.76 9.41 -12.86
C PHE A 73 -15.00 10.37 -14.02
N ASP A 74 -14.40 11.56 -13.98
CA ASP A 74 -14.40 12.49 -15.12
C ASP A 74 -13.09 12.42 -15.91
N SER A 75 -13.08 11.60 -16.96
CA SER A 75 -11.94 11.48 -17.88
C SER A 75 -11.57 12.80 -18.57
N ASN A 76 -12.48 13.77 -18.65
CA ASN A 76 -12.26 15.04 -19.33
C ASN A 76 -11.61 16.09 -18.42
N ASN A 77 -11.68 15.91 -17.08
CA ASN A 77 -11.12 16.86 -16.13
C ASN A 77 -9.63 16.65 -15.84
N PHE A 78 -9.05 15.52 -16.22
CA PHE A 78 -7.62 15.24 -15.97
C PHE A 78 -6.67 16.23 -16.66
N LEU A 79 -7.08 16.83 -17.78
CA LEU A 79 -6.28 17.84 -18.49
C LEU A 79 -6.66 19.28 -18.15
N ASN A 80 -7.80 19.50 -17.49
CA ASN A 80 -8.40 20.83 -17.32
C ASN A 80 -8.61 21.25 -15.86
N SER A 81 -8.30 20.41 -14.86
CA SER A 81 -8.34 20.85 -13.47
C SER A 81 -7.14 21.77 -13.18
N SER A 82 -7.35 23.07 -13.33
CA SER A 82 -6.57 24.12 -12.66
C SER A 82 -6.72 24.06 -11.13
N ASP A 83 -7.55 23.15 -10.63
CA ASP A 83 -7.75 22.91 -9.22
C ASP A 83 -6.58 22.07 -8.69
N HIS A 84 -5.51 22.76 -8.29
CA HIS A 84 -4.23 22.23 -7.82
C HIS A 84 -4.31 21.38 -6.53
N GLY A 85 -5.46 20.79 -6.19
CA GLY A 85 -5.72 20.05 -4.95
C GLY A 85 -4.89 18.77 -4.83
N ASN A 86 -4.05 18.66 -3.80
CA ASN A 86 -3.42 17.44 -3.23
C ASN A 86 -2.97 16.30 -4.17
N TYR A 87 -2.70 16.56 -5.46
CA TYR A 87 -2.16 15.54 -6.35
C TYR A 87 -0.74 15.15 -5.91
N THR A 88 -0.55 13.86 -5.68
CA THR A 88 0.70 13.29 -5.18
C THR A 88 1.60 12.84 -6.32
N ASN A 89 2.92 12.79 -6.07
CA ASN A 89 3.90 12.29 -7.03
C ASN A 89 3.90 10.75 -7.16
N ALA A 90 3.04 10.07 -6.40
CA ALA A 90 2.96 8.63 -6.34
C ALA A 90 1.55 8.22 -5.95
N PRO A 91 0.92 7.28 -6.66
CA PRO A 91 -0.42 6.84 -6.30
C PRO A 91 -0.49 6.23 -4.90
N TRP A 92 0.58 5.54 -4.49
CA TRP A 92 0.66 4.88 -3.21
C TRP A 92 1.55 5.67 -2.27
N GLN A 93 1.00 6.04 -1.11
CA GLN A 93 1.73 6.77 -0.08
C GLN A 93 1.46 6.22 1.32
N SER A 94 2.45 6.29 2.19
CA SER A 94 2.30 6.11 3.63
C SER A 94 3.12 7.17 4.36
N THR A 95 2.61 7.64 5.49
CA THR A 95 3.36 8.53 6.39
C THR A 95 4.26 7.69 7.29
N LEU A 96 5.44 8.21 7.62
CA LEU A 96 6.34 7.63 8.61
C LEU A 96 6.40 8.54 9.86
N PRO A 97 6.69 8.00 11.05
CA PRO A 97 6.80 8.79 12.27
C PRO A 97 7.89 9.86 12.16
N THR A 98 7.49 11.11 12.00
CA THR A 98 8.42 12.22 11.72
C THR A 98 9.32 12.50 12.92
N ALA A 99 8.81 12.34 14.15
CA ALA A 99 9.59 12.48 15.37
C ALA A 99 10.71 11.44 15.46
N ALA A 100 10.40 10.15 15.24
CA ALA A 100 11.41 9.10 15.21
C ALA A 100 12.43 9.31 14.08
N PHE A 101 11.96 9.69 12.89
CA PHE A 101 12.84 9.96 11.75
C PHE A 101 13.76 11.16 11.99
N ARG A 102 13.34 12.18 12.74
CA ARG A 102 14.18 13.33 13.09
C ARG A 102 15.42 12.95 13.90
N GLU A 103 15.30 11.96 14.78
CA GLU A 103 16.41 11.48 15.62
C GLU A 103 17.29 10.41 14.93
N SER A 104 16.84 9.93 13.78
CA SER A 104 17.47 8.88 12.97
C SER A 104 18.91 9.22 12.57
N LYS A 105 19.73 8.18 12.33
CA LYS A 105 21.08 8.38 11.75
C LYS A 105 20.98 8.89 10.31
N SER A 106 19.92 8.48 9.61
CA SER A 106 19.64 8.87 8.23
C SER A 106 19.41 10.37 8.10
N TRP A 107 18.54 10.93 8.95
CA TRP A 107 18.26 12.37 8.94
C TRP A 107 19.49 13.19 9.32
N ARG A 108 20.24 12.77 10.36
CA ARG A 108 21.47 13.45 10.75
C ARG A 108 22.45 13.56 9.58
N ALA A 109 22.66 12.48 8.82
CA ALA A 109 23.53 12.49 7.65
C ALA A 109 23.05 13.48 6.56
N MET A 110 21.76 13.49 6.24
CA MET A 110 21.19 14.42 5.26
C MET A 110 21.21 15.88 5.74
N ASN A 111 20.93 16.13 7.03
CA ASN A 111 20.93 17.46 7.61
C ASN A 111 22.35 18.04 7.73
N THR A 112 23.37 17.22 8.01
CA THR A 112 24.78 17.68 7.97
C THR A 112 25.10 18.30 6.60
N PHE A 113 24.70 17.65 5.51
CA PHE A 113 24.90 18.18 4.17
C PHE A 113 24.13 19.50 3.94
N LEU A 114 22.83 19.54 4.27
CA LEU A 114 22.02 20.75 4.13
C LEU A 114 22.60 21.92 4.94
N LYS A 115 23.08 21.64 6.16
CA LYS A 115 23.73 22.62 7.03
C LYS A 115 25.03 23.15 6.44
N GLU A 116 25.88 22.28 5.91
CA GLU A 116 27.13 22.69 5.26
C GLU A 116 26.87 23.58 4.04
N LYS A 117 25.86 23.24 3.23
CA LYS A 117 25.53 23.99 2.00
C LYS A 117 24.76 25.28 2.24
N ARG A 118 23.95 25.36 3.29
CA ARG A 118 23.03 26.48 3.53
C ARG A 118 23.35 27.31 4.77
N GLY A 119 24.29 26.85 5.60
CA GLY A 119 24.70 27.54 6.84
C GLY A 119 23.63 27.54 7.94
N LYS A 120 22.59 26.70 7.83
CA LYS A 120 21.49 26.60 8.79
C LYS A 120 21.01 25.16 8.94
N ASP A 121 20.53 24.82 10.12
CA ASP A 121 19.95 23.50 10.39
C ASP A 121 18.57 23.38 9.74
N PHE A 122 18.25 22.17 9.28
CA PHE A 122 16.93 21.79 8.80
C PHE A 122 16.30 20.76 9.73
N ARG A 123 14.99 20.65 9.67
CA ARG A 123 14.18 19.66 10.38
C ARG A 123 13.21 19.00 9.39
N PRO A 124 12.93 17.70 9.53
CA PRO A 124 11.89 17.06 8.76
C PRO A 124 10.53 17.44 9.37
N THR A 125 9.58 17.81 8.52
CA THR A 125 8.21 18.15 8.90
C THR A 125 7.17 17.18 8.32
N ASP A 126 7.51 16.49 7.25
CA ASP A 126 6.68 15.46 6.64
C ASP A 126 7.61 14.39 6.07
N VAL A 127 7.34 13.12 6.37
CA VAL A 127 8.15 11.99 5.94
C VAL A 127 7.20 10.96 5.34
N ARG A 128 7.29 10.75 4.03
CA ARG A 128 6.40 9.84 3.32
C ARG A 128 7.16 8.79 2.53
N GLY A 129 6.71 7.55 2.63
CA GLY A 129 7.07 6.49 1.72
C GLY A 129 6.15 6.55 0.50
N TYR A 130 6.73 6.48 -0.69
CA TYR A 130 6.04 6.46 -1.99
C TYR A 130 6.32 5.14 -2.71
N ILE A 131 5.29 4.57 -3.34
CA ILE A 131 5.39 3.45 -4.29
C ILE A 131 4.91 3.91 -5.66
N LEU A 132 5.72 3.68 -6.68
CA LEU A 132 5.33 3.81 -8.08
C LEU A 132 5.45 2.48 -8.80
N ASN A 133 4.37 2.08 -9.45
CA ASN A 133 4.31 0.91 -10.31
C ASN A 133 4.36 1.31 -11.77
N ARG A 134 4.68 0.34 -12.62
CA ARG A 134 4.51 0.48 -14.06
C ARG A 134 3.05 0.88 -14.37
N GLY A 135 2.86 1.73 -15.37
CA GLY A 135 1.52 2.22 -15.74
C GLY A 135 0.95 3.30 -14.82
N ASP A 136 1.67 3.74 -13.77
CA ASP A 136 1.26 4.89 -12.97
C ASP A 136 1.44 6.20 -13.75
N PHE A 137 0.52 7.15 -13.55
CA PHE A 137 0.59 8.48 -14.16
C PHE A 137 0.74 9.56 -13.08
N PRO A 138 1.93 9.67 -12.46
CA PRO A 138 2.18 10.64 -11.41
C PRO A 138 2.15 12.07 -11.96
N LEU A 139 1.64 12.98 -11.15
CA LEU A 139 1.53 14.40 -11.48
C LEU A 139 2.69 15.21 -10.90
N TYR A 140 2.92 16.39 -11.48
CA TYR A 140 3.92 17.31 -10.98
C TYR A 140 3.57 17.79 -9.57
N GLN A 141 4.55 17.76 -8.68
CA GLN A 141 4.42 18.40 -7.38
C GLN A 141 5.09 19.77 -7.38
N ASN A 142 4.34 20.79 -6.96
CA ASN A 142 4.81 22.17 -6.83
C ASN A 142 4.50 22.78 -5.45
N ARG A 143 3.88 22.03 -4.52
CA ARG A 143 3.51 22.57 -3.20
C ARG A 143 4.67 22.47 -2.21
N CYS A 144 5.05 23.60 -1.61
CA CYS A 144 5.89 23.71 -0.42
C CYS A 144 5.36 24.83 0.46
N VAL A 145 5.78 24.85 1.73
CA VAL A 145 5.40 25.89 2.71
C VAL A 145 6.28 27.13 2.56
N ASP A 146 7.55 26.95 2.17
CA ASP A 146 8.53 28.02 1.94
C ASP A 146 9.37 27.69 0.70
N GLU A 147 9.83 28.72 0.01
CA GLU A 147 10.78 28.57 -1.11
C GLU A 147 12.16 28.11 -0.62
N GLU A 148 12.56 28.46 0.61
CA GLU A 148 13.85 28.08 1.21
C GLU A 148 13.94 26.63 1.68
N ASP A 149 12.82 25.90 1.64
CA ASP A 149 12.72 24.50 2.03
C ASP A 149 13.24 23.57 0.91
N TYR A 150 13.48 22.31 1.29
CA TYR A 150 13.93 21.27 0.37
C TYR A 150 13.06 20.03 0.46
N ARG A 151 12.76 19.46 -0.70
CA ARG A 151 12.26 18.10 -0.81
C ARG A 151 13.43 17.16 -1.00
N VAL A 152 13.58 16.22 -0.07
CA VAL A 152 14.66 15.24 -0.08
C VAL A 152 14.08 13.89 -0.51
N VAL A 153 14.53 13.39 -1.65
CA VAL A 153 14.08 12.10 -2.21
C VAL A 153 15.18 11.06 -2.01
N VAL A 154 14.87 9.94 -1.37
CA VAL A 154 15.78 8.81 -1.18
C VAL A 154 15.25 7.61 -1.95
N PHE A 155 16.04 7.08 -2.89
CA PHE A 155 15.68 5.86 -3.63
C PHE A 155 16.07 4.60 -2.85
N LEU A 156 15.14 3.65 -2.74
CA LEU A 156 15.29 2.49 -1.85
C LEU A 156 15.43 1.16 -2.58
N ASN A 157 15.32 1.13 -3.90
CA ASN A 157 15.52 -0.09 -4.68
C ASN A 157 16.99 -0.51 -4.73
N ASP A 158 17.23 -1.75 -4.33
CA ASP A 158 18.50 -2.44 -4.19
C ASP A 158 19.26 -2.48 -5.52
N VAL A 159 18.53 -2.80 -6.59
CA VAL A 159 19.02 -2.88 -7.96
C VAL A 159 18.10 -2.06 -8.83
N TRP A 160 18.66 -1.17 -9.65
CA TRP A 160 17.88 -0.40 -10.62
C TRP A 160 18.67 -0.08 -11.89
N ARG A 161 18.25 -0.63 -13.04
CA ARG A 161 18.95 -0.47 -14.32
C ARG A 161 18.44 0.75 -15.09
N LYS A 162 19.30 1.35 -15.92
CA LYS A 162 18.97 2.55 -16.72
C LYS A 162 17.73 2.36 -17.60
N ASN A 163 17.55 1.19 -18.19
CA ASN A 163 16.42 0.86 -19.05
C ASN A 163 15.15 0.41 -18.29
N TRP A 164 15.16 0.43 -16.95
CA TRP A 164 13.96 0.25 -16.13
C TRP A 164 13.20 1.55 -15.87
N TYR A 165 13.70 2.68 -16.38
CA TYR A 165 13.10 4.02 -16.21
C TYR A 165 13.00 4.40 -14.72
N GLY A 166 11.92 4.98 -14.22
CA GLY A 166 11.82 5.34 -12.80
C GLY A 166 12.50 6.66 -12.40
N HIS A 167 13.02 7.43 -13.35
CA HIS A 167 13.83 8.62 -13.04
C HIS A 167 12.99 9.76 -12.45
N LEU A 168 13.61 10.51 -11.55
CA LEU A 168 13.08 11.78 -11.04
C LEU A 168 13.42 12.88 -12.04
N THR A 169 12.41 13.50 -12.66
CA THR A 169 12.59 14.71 -13.49
C THR A 169 12.24 15.95 -12.68
N ILE A 170 13.07 16.98 -12.77
CA ILE A 170 12.92 18.26 -12.09
C ILE A 170 12.90 19.35 -13.17
N HIS A 171 11.95 20.27 -13.06
CA HIS A 171 11.75 21.35 -14.02
C HIS A 171 11.89 22.69 -13.32
N ASP A 172 12.66 23.59 -13.93
CA ASP A 172 12.74 24.98 -13.50
C ASP A 172 11.72 25.87 -14.22
N GLU A 173 11.69 27.14 -13.80
CA GLU A 173 10.78 28.16 -14.33
C GLU A 173 10.96 28.43 -15.84
N LEU A 174 12.14 28.11 -16.37
CA LEU A 174 12.46 28.24 -17.80
C LEU A 174 12.11 26.98 -18.60
N GLY A 175 11.56 25.95 -17.93
CA GLY A 175 11.22 24.67 -18.54
C GLY A 175 12.42 23.76 -18.80
N ARG A 176 13.61 24.08 -18.29
CA ARG A 176 14.79 23.20 -18.39
C ARG A 176 14.56 21.98 -17.50
N MET A 177 14.95 20.81 -18.02
CA MET A 177 14.77 19.53 -17.34
C MET A 177 16.11 19.03 -16.77
N HIS A 178 16.09 18.67 -15.49
CA HIS A 178 17.13 17.89 -14.83
C HIS A 178 16.58 16.50 -14.48
N ALA A 179 17.44 15.48 -14.46
CA ALA A 179 17.00 14.12 -14.18
C ALA A 179 17.96 13.38 -13.24
N ALA A 180 17.40 12.68 -12.25
CA ALA A 180 18.13 11.78 -11.38
C ALA A 180 17.65 10.33 -11.60
N HIS A 181 18.57 9.46 -12.01
CA HIS A 181 18.32 8.03 -12.16
C HIS A 181 18.27 7.36 -10.76
N PRO A 182 17.35 6.41 -10.48
CA PRO A 182 17.33 5.73 -9.19
C PRO A 182 18.56 4.87 -8.96
N ARG A 183 19.08 4.88 -7.73
CA ARG A 183 20.16 4.02 -7.25
C ARG A 183 19.95 3.80 -5.76
N TYR A 184 20.26 2.59 -5.26
CA TYR A 184 20.08 2.26 -3.85
C TYR A 184 20.76 3.28 -2.93
N GLY A 185 19.99 3.94 -2.06
CA GLY A 185 20.47 4.94 -1.11
C GLY A 185 20.81 6.30 -1.71
N ARG A 186 20.58 6.52 -3.01
CA ARG A 186 20.78 7.84 -3.64
C ARG A 186 19.81 8.85 -3.05
N VAL A 187 20.35 10.01 -2.69
CA VAL A 187 19.61 11.13 -2.13
C VAL A 187 19.61 12.28 -3.14
N VAL A 188 18.43 12.84 -3.41
CA VAL A 188 18.25 14.00 -4.27
C VAL A 188 17.63 15.13 -3.45
N PHE A 189 18.34 16.25 -3.36
CA PHE A 189 17.86 17.47 -2.72
C PHE A 189 17.26 18.37 -3.80
N VAL A 190 15.94 18.57 -3.74
CA VAL A 190 15.17 19.37 -4.68
C VAL A 190 14.71 20.64 -3.97
N PRO A 191 15.20 21.83 -4.39
CA PRO A 191 14.66 23.11 -3.93
C PRO A 191 13.15 23.19 -4.12
N CYS A 192 12.45 23.79 -3.16
CA CYS A 192 10.99 23.78 -3.12
C CYS A 192 10.29 24.57 -4.24
N ASP A 193 10.95 25.61 -4.74
CA ASP A 193 10.54 26.42 -5.88
C ASP A 193 10.56 25.66 -7.21
N LEU A 194 11.19 24.48 -7.25
CA LEU A 194 11.22 23.64 -8.44
C LEU A 194 10.10 22.59 -8.40
N SER A 195 9.52 22.37 -9.58
CA SER A 195 8.58 21.27 -9.77
C SER A 195 9.32 19.98 -10.07
N PHE A 196 8.82 18.86 -9.55
CA PHE A 196 9.39 17.56 -9.88
C PHE A 196 8.32 16.49 -10.08
N VAL A 197 8.68 15.46 -10.82
CA VAL A 197 7.88 14.24 -10.98
C VAL A 197 8.79 13.02 -11.01
N MET A 198 8.46 12.01 -10.22
CA MET A 198 9.06 10.68 -10.31
C MET A 198 8.34 9.92 -11.42
N LYS A 199 9.06 9.51 -12.45
CA LYS A 199 8.47 8.72 -13.53
C LYS A 199 8.23 7.28 -13.04
N PRO A 200 7.18 6.60 -13.52
CA PRO A 200 6.99 5.19 -13.22
C PRO A 200 8.12 4.33 -13.81
N PRO A 201 8.26 3.08 -13.34
CA PRO A 201 9.09 2.07 -14.01
C PRO A 201 8.60 1.74 -15.43
N ALA A 202 9.46 1.08 -16.20
CA ALA A 202 9.13 0.57 -17.53
C ALA A 202 7.92 -0.38 -17.50
N MET A 203 7.12 -0.42 -18.55
CA MET A 203 5.98 -1.35 -18.64
C MET A 203 6.38 -2.83 -18.48
N GLN A 204 7.55 -3.22 -18.98
CA GLN A 204 8.06 -4.59 -18.81
C GLN A 204 8.64 -4.88 -17.42
N PHE A 205 8.79 -3.89 -16.55
CA PHE A 205 9.41 -4.05 -15.24
C PHE A 205 8.32 -4.21 -14.17
N ALA A 206 8.20 -5.42 -13.62
CA ALA A 206 7.19 -5.76 -12.64
C ALA A 206 7.42 -5.16 -11.23
N PRO A 207 8.66 -5.08 -10.70
CA PRO A 207 8.86 -4.52 -9.37
C PRO A 207 8.53 -3.02 -9.28
N ALA A 208 8.04 -2.61 -8.11
CA ALA A 208 7.78 -1.21 -7.78
C ALA A 208 9.07 -0.40 -7.61
N LEU A 209 8.99 0.91 -7.86
CA LEU A 209 9.94 1.91 -7.39
C LEU A 209 9.51 2.37 -5.99
N TYR A 210 10.40 2.22 -5.01
CA TYR A 210 10.21 2.68 -3.64
C TYR A 210 11.08 3.92 -3.40
N ALA A 211 10.46 4.98 -2.89
CA ALA A 211 11.16 6.20 -2.53
C ALA A 211 10.67 6.74 -1.18
N LEU A 212 11.59 7.27 -0.37
CA LEU A 212 11.25 8.12 0.76
C LEU A 212 11.29 9.57 0.31
N VAL A 213 10.26 10.35 0.60
CA VAL A 213 10.19 11.78 0.35
C VAL A 213 10.07 12.51 1.68
N VAL A 214 11.03 13.39 1.96
CA VAL A 214 11.10 14.17 3.19
C VAL A 214 10.93 15.64 2.86
N MET A 215 10.00 16.31 3.56
CA MET A 215 9.91 17.76 3.59
C MET A 215 10.86 18.29 4.65
N ALA A 216 11.92 19.00 4.23
CA ALA A 216 12.92 19.60 5.09
C ALA A 216 12.76 21.12 5.17
N THR A 217 12.51 21.66 6.36
CA THR A 217 12.41 23.10 6.60
C THR A 217 13.49 23.61 7.53
N SER A 218 13.86 24.88 7.36
CA SER A 218 14.77 25.59 8.26
C SER A 218 14.07 26.51 9.27
N ARG A 219 12.74 26.60 9.21
CA ARG A 219 11.94 27.42 10.13
C ARG A 219 11.98 26.85 11.56
N GLN A 220 12.04 27.73 12.56
CA GLN A 220 12.20 27.34 13.97
C GLN A 220 10.87 27.01 14.67
N THR A 221 9.74 27.54 14.19
CA THR A 221 8.42 27.37 14.81
C THR A 221 7.74 26.10 14.28
N THR A 222 7.75 25.06 15.10
CA THR A 222 7.01 23.80 14.90
C THR A 222 5.48 23.98 14.98
N GLU A 223 5.00 25.10 15.50
CA GLU A 223 3.57 25.36 15.76
C GLU A 223 2.70 25.59 14.50
N GLU A 224 3.28 25.88 13.33
CA GLU A 224 2.51 26.16 12.10
C GLU A 224 2.30 24.96 11.16
N ILE A 225 3.03 23.86 11.32
CA ILE A 225 3.01 22.71 10.38
C ILE A 225 2.32 21.47 10.96
N GLY A 226 1.83 21.55 12.19
CA GLY A 226 0.89 20.59 12.76
C GLY A 226 1.54 19.27 13.19
N ASP A 227 1.93 19.20 14.46
CA ASP A 227 2.10 17.96 15.24
C ASP A 227 0.75 17.19 15.42
N ASN A 228 -0.27 17.48 14.60
CA ASN A 228 -1.61 16.88 14.66
C ASN A 228 -1.73 15.57 13.87
N PHE A 229 -0.68 15.11 13.19
CA PHE A 229 -0.62 13.72 12.75
C PHE A 229 -0.28 12.88 13.97
N SER A 230 -1.30 12.38 14.65
CA SER A 230 -1.18 11.59 15.86
C SER A 230 -0.17 10.45 15.66
N ASP A 231 0.97 10.57 16.33
CA ASP A 231 1.91 9.49 16.66
C ASP A 231 1.24 8.47 17.61
N LYS A 232 0.01 8.02 17.31
CA LYS A 232 -0.58 6.87 17.96
C LYS A 232 0.02 5.62 17.34
N MET A 233 1.32 5.38 17.60
CA MET A 233 1.75 4.00 17.75
C MET A 233 1.02 3.49 18.99
N VAL A 234 -0.11 2.82 18.77
CA VAL A 234 -0.72 2.00 19.82
C VAL A 234 0.37 1.00 20.23
N ASP A 235 0.76 1.04 21.50
CA ASP A 235 1.69 0.09 22.07
C ASP A 235 0.97 -1.25 22.21
N VAL A 236 0.89 -2.00 21.10
CA VAL A 236 0.19 -3.29 21.03
C VAL A 236 0.77 -4.29 22.05
N GLY A 237 2.06 -4.12 22.41
CA GLY A 237 2.73 -4.93 23.42
C GLY A 237 2.22 -4.71 24.85
N SER A 238 1.40 -3.68 25.11
CA SER A 238 0.73 -3.46 26.40
C SER A 238 -0.78 -3.70 26.37
N LEU A 239 -1.36 -4.09 25.22
CA LEU A 239 -2.80 -4.34 25.13
C LEU A 239 -3.13 -5.59 25.92
N THR A 240 -3.80 -5.40 27.05
CA THR A 240 -4.62 -6.45 27.66
C THR A 240 -5.81 -6.71 26.72
N GLU A 241 -6.50 -7.85 26.89
CA GLU A 241 -7.65 -8.27 26.07
C GLU A 241 -8.77 -7.21 25.88
N GLU A 242 -8.74 -6.10 26.62
CA GLU A 242 -9.75 -5.04 26.66
C GLU A 242 -9.40 -3.78 25.82
N GLU A 243 -8.21 -3.66 25.22
CA GLU A 243 -7.75 -2.41 24.57
C GLU A 243 -7.59 -2.49 23.04
N PHE A 244 -8.12 -3.52 22.36
CA PHE A 244 -8.26 -3.44 20.91
C PHE A 244 -9.19 -2.26 20.59
N PRO A 245 -8.77 -1.29 19.74
CA PRO A 245 -9.63 -0.17 19.40
C PRO A 245 -10.96 -0.71 18.89
N ASP A 246 -12.07 -0.19 19.42
CA ASP A 246 -13.42 -0.56 18.97
C ASP A 246 -13.44 -0.54 17.45
N GLU A 247 -13.61 -1.71 16.84
CA GLU A 247 -13.71 -1.82 15.39
C GLU A 247 -14.84 -0.91 14.92
N GLU A 248 -14.56 0.00 13.98
CA GLU A 248 -15.62 0.84 13.44
C GLU A 248 -16.68 -0.06 12.80
N ASP A 249 -17.88 -0.06 13.39
CA ASP A 249 -19.00 -0.84 12.90
C ASP A 249 -19.26 -0.50 11.42
N PHE A 250 -19.43 -1.53 10.61
CA PHE A 250 -19.89 -1.35 9.23
C PHE A 250 -21.20 -0.55 9.22
N PRO A 251 -21.43 0.27 8.17
CA PRO A 251 -22.62 1.11 8.13
C PRO A 251 -23.91 0.31 8.30
N GLN A 252 -24.73 0.80 9.22
CA GLN A 252 -26.10 0.38 9.38
C GLN A 252 -26.99 1.35 8.59
N PRO A 253 -28.05 0.87 7.92
CA PRO A 253 -29.04 1.76 7.36
C PRO A 253 -29.69 2.55 8.50
N ASP A 254 -30.10 3.78 8.21
CA ASP A 254 -30.90 4.59 9.13
C ASP A 254 -32.10 3.78 9.63
N GLU A 255 -32.61 4.11 10.84
CA GLU A 255 -33.66 3.40 11.61
C GLU A 255 -34.98 3.10 10.85
N GLY A 256 -35.10 3.50 9.58
CA GLY A 256 -36.20 3.25 8.67
C GLY A 256 -36.34 1.81 8.17
N GLY A 257 -36.43 0.83 9.08
CA GLY A 257 -37.08 -0.45 8.82
C GLY A 257 -36.35 -1.43 7.92
N ARG A 258 -36.52 -2.72 8.25
CA ARG A 258 -35.99 -3.86 7.50
C ARG A 258 -36.62 -3.90 6.10
N ARG A 259 -35.87 -3.54 5.05
CA ARG A 259 -36.28 -3.78 3.66
C ARG A 259 -36.05 -5.24 3.31
N GLU A 260 -37.12 -5.97 2.99
CA GLU A 260 -37.04 -7.33 2.44
C GLU A 260 -36.59 -7.25 0.97
N ILE A 261 -35.59 -8.05 0.59
CA ILE A 261 -35.04 -8.06 -0.78
C ILE A 261 -35.71 -9.17 -1.58
N ASP A 262 -36.48 -8.80 -2.60
CA ASP A 262 -36.95 -9.75 -3.61
C ASP A 262 -35.82 -10.00 -4.62
N VAL A 263 -34.91 -10.93 -4.27
CA VAL A 263 -33.68 -11.20 -5.02
C VAL A 263 -33.96 -11.46 -6.49
N GLU A 264 -35.02 -12.19 -6.82
CA GLU A 264 -35.36 -12.56 -8.20
C GLU A 264 -35.64 -11.34 -9.08
N LYS A 265 -36.27 -10.29 -8.54
CA LYS A 265 -36.52 -9.03 -9.28
C LYS A 265 -35.24 -8.31 -9.68
N HIS A 266 -34.14 -8.57 -8.98
CA HIS A 266 -32.85 -7.93 -9.24
C HIS A 266 -31.95 -8.76 -10.14
N VAL A 267 -32.28 -10.03 -10.41
CA VAL A 267 -31.50 -10.87 -11.32
C VAL A 267 -31.63 -10.36 -12.74
N THR A 268 -30.51 -9.92 -13.32
CA THR A 268 -30.48 -9.45 -14.72
C THR A 268 -29.96 -10.51 -15.67
N ARG A 269 -29.07 -11.41 -15.20
CA ARG A 269 -28.52 -12.49 -16.01
C ARG A 269 -28.20 -13.73 -15.17
N ARG A 270 -28.32 -14.90 -15.81
CA ARG A 270 -27.79 -16.18 -15.34
C ARG A 270 -26.99 -16.82 -16.46
N PHE A 271 -25.82 -17.31 -16.14
CA PHE A 271 -24.98 -18.08 -17.05
C PHE A 271 -24.73 -19.46 -16.46
N SER A 272 -24.92 -20.50 -17.25
CA SER A 272 -24.69 -21.89 -16.83
C SER A 272 -23.49 -22.44 -17.57
N LEU A 273 -22.52 -22.96 -16.82
CA LEU A 273 -21.42 -23.75 -17.37
C LEU A 273 -21.94 -25.12 -17.84
N PRO A 274 -21.20 -25.83 -18.72
CA PRO A 274 -21.59 -27.16 -19.20
C PRO A 274 -21.83 -28.20 -18.09
N ASP A 275 -21.18 -28.04 -16.94
CA ASP A 275 -21.32 -28.91 -15.76
C ASP A 275 -22.48 -28.54 -14.83
N GLY A 276 -23.24 -27.50 -15.17
CA GLY A 276 -24.41 -27.03 -14.42
C GLY A 276 -24.12 -25.98 -13.36
N ARG A 277 -22.86 -25.63 -13.07
CA ARG A 277 -22.54 -24.51 -12.18
C ARG A 277 -23.03 -23.20 -12.80
N THR A 278 -23.52 -22.27 -11.96
CA THR A 278 -24.14 -21.04 -12.44
C THR A 278 -23.51 -19.77 -11.88
N ILE A 279 -23.36 -18.77 -12.74
CA ILE A 279 -23.02 -17.40 -12.36
C ILE A 279 -24.29 -16.56 -12.44
N THR A 280 -24.66 -15.90 -11.35
CA THR A 280 -25.84 -15.01 -11.29
C THR A 280 -25.38 -13.56 -11.16
N VAL A 281 -25.92 -12.69 -12.02
CA VAL A 281 -25.65 -11.24 -11.99
C VAL A 281 -26.92 -10.51 -11.59
N LEU A 282 -26.80 -9.62 -10.61
CA LEU A 282 -27.88 -8.82 -10.09
C LEU A 282 -27.54 -7.34 -10.17
N ASP A 283 -28.53 -6.52 -10.53
CA ASP A 283 -28.41 -5.07 -10.56
C ASP A 283 -29.45 -4.42 -9.65
N ASN A 284 -29.12 -3.23 -9.12
CA ASN A 284 -30.00 -2.43 -8.27
C ASN A 284 -30.46 -3.15 -6.98
N VAL A 285 -29.69 -4.14 -6.50
CA VAL A 285 -29.98 -4.79 -5.21
C VAL A 285 -29.85 -3.77 -4.09
N PHE A 286 -28.79 -2.99 -4.10
CA PHE A 286 -28.57 -1.87 -3.18
C PHE A 286 -29.00 -0.55 -3.83
N THR A 287 -29.49 0.39 -3.03
CA THR A 287 -29.77 1.75 -3.48
C THR A 287 -28.46 2.52 -3.70
N PRO A 288 -28.45 3.58 -4.53
CA PRO A 288 -27.26 4.42 -4.69
C PRO A 288 -26.73 5.00 -3.38
N ASP A 289 -27.62 5.35 -2.44
CA ASP A 289 -27.25 5.89 -1.13
C ASP A 289 -26.62 4.82 -0.24
N GLU A 290 -27.14 3.59 -0.26
CA GLU A 290 -26.51 2.46 0.47
C GLU A 290 -25.09 2.21 -0.04
N ILE A 291 -24.90 2.18 -1.36
CA ILE A 291 -23.57 1.97 -1.95
C ILE A 291 -22.66 3.16 -1.63
N LEU A 292 -23.18 4.40 -1.67
CA LEU A 292 -22.45 5.61 -1.30
C LEU A 292 -21.92 5.52 0.14
N THR A 293 -22.78 5.17 1.10
CA THR A 293 -22.41 5.00 2.50
C THR A 293 -21.35 3.91 2.68
N LEU A 294 -21.48 2.77 1.99
CA LEU A 294 -20.43 1.74 2.00
C LEU A 294 -19.11 2.31 1.48
N THR A 295 -19.14 3.00 0.35
CA THR A 295 -17.93 3.54 -0.27
C THR A 295 -17.25 4.62 0.58
N ASP A 296 -18.00 5.45 1.30
CA ASP A 296 -17.44 6.44 2.23
C ASP A 296 -16.78 5.75 3.44
N TYR A 297 -17.43 4.72 4.00
CA TYR A 297 -16.84 3.89 5.05
C TYR A 297 -15.53 3.24 4.59
N LEU A 298 -15.55 2.62 3.40
CA LEU A 298 -14.36 1.99 2.82
C LEU A 298 -13.26 3.03 2.58
N ALA A 299 -13.57 4.20 2.01
CA ALA A 299 -12.59 5.26 1.79
C ALA A 299 -11.90 5.73 3.08
N ALA A 300 -12.64 5.77 4.20
CA ALA A 300 -12.12 6.17 5.50
C ALA A 300 -11.27 5.07 6.18
N ASN A 301 -11.61 3.80 5.95
CA ASN A 301 -11.06 2.66 6.69
C ASN A 301 -10.08 1.79 5.88
N CYS A 302 -9.91 2.03 4.57
CA CYS A 302 -9.03 1.21 3.76
C CYS A 302 -7.55 1.52 3.95
N THR A 303 -6.79 0.46 4.23
CA THR A 303 -5.34 0.45 4.09
C THR A 303 -4.91 -0.78 3.32
N TYR A 304 -3.90 -0.62 2.47
CA TYR A 304 -3.45 -1.69 1.58
C TYR A 304 -2.06 -2.15 1.95
N MET A 305 -1.82 -3.44 1.86
CA MET A 305 -0.48 -4.00 1.96
C MET A 305 0.05 -4.28 0.56
N ASP A 306 1.34 -4.05 0.33
CA ASP A 306 1.97 -4.37 -0.95
C ASP A 306 2.26 -5.88 -1.02
N GLN A 307 1.25 -6.65 -1.41
CA GLN A 307 1.39 -8.09 -1.61
C GLN A 307 2.07 -8.35 -2.96
N GLY A 308 3.38 -8.58 -2.93
CA GLY A 308 4.13 -8.95 -4.12
C GLY A 308 3.54 -10.20 -4.81
N PRO A 309 3.72 -10.36 -6.13
CA PRO A 309 3.22 -11.54 -6.82
C PRO A 309 3.90 -12.81 -6.29
N THR A 310 3.11 -13.83 -5.95
CA THR A 310 3.59 -15.15 -5.53
C THR A 310 3.06 -16.22 -6.49
N GLU A 311 3.70 -17.39 -6.59
CA GLU A 311 3.28 -18.42 -7.56
C GLU A 311 1.87 -18.96 -7.25
N GLY A 312 1.49 -19.03 -5.98
CA GLY A 312 0.21 -19.59 -5.51
C GLY A 312 -0.95 -18.59 -5.34
N SER A 313 -0.72 -17.28 -5.42
CA SER A 313 -1.81 -16.30 -5.27
C SER A 313 -2.49 -15.95 -6.60
N ASP A 314 -3.69 -15.38 -6.47
CA ASP A 314 -4.48 -14.78 -7.55
C ASP A 314 -3.85 -13.49 -8.13
N ASN A 315 -2.72 -13.03 -7.57
CA ASN A 315 -2.03 -11.79 -7.88
C ASN A 315 -2.89 -10.52 -7.76
N VAL A 316 -3.96 -10.52 -6.95
CA VAL A 316 -4.62 -9.28 -6.54
C VAL A 316 -3.72 -8.61 -5.51
N ARG A 317 -3.00 -7.58 -5.96
CA ARG A 317 -1.91 -6.97 -5.20
C ARG A 317 -2.37 -6.09 -4.04
N TRP A 318 -3.52 -5.45 -4.18
CA TRP A 318 -4.00 -4.41 -3.27
C TRP A 318 -5.33 -4.85 -2.68
N ILE A 319 -5.24 -5.45 -1.51
CA ILE A 319 -6.37 -5.96 -0.75
C ILE A 319 -6.41 -5.26 0.61
N THR A 320 -7.61 -4.87 1.03
CA THR A 320 -7.91 -4.50 2.41
C THR A 320 -8.90 -5.51 2.96
N GLY A 321 -8.50 -6.30 3.96
CA GLY A 321 -9.40 -7.16 4.71
C GLY A 321 -10.20 -6.38 5.76
N PHE A 322 -11.37 -6.90 6.12
CA PHE A 322 -12.26 -6.31 7.12
C PHE A 322 -12.70 -7.36 8.14
N SER A 323 -13.00 -6.90 9.35
CA SER A 323 -13.54 -7.74 10.41
C SER A 323 -14.84 -8.41 9.99
N ILE A 324 -14.83 -9.75 10.02
CA ILE A 324 -16.01 -10.57 9.81
C ILE A 324 -17.05 -10.28 10.90
N ASP A 325 -16.62 -10.11 12.15
CA ASP A 325 -17.50 -9.85 13.29
C ASP A 325 -18.21 -8.51 13.21
N ALA A 326 -17.54 -7.46 12.73
CA ALA A 326 -18.18 -6.19 12.41
C ALA A 326 -19.10 -6.34 11.20
N PHE A 327 -18.65 -7.02 10.14
CA PHE A 327 -19.42 -7.16 8.91
C PHE A 327 -20.74 -7.94 9.10
N VAL A 328 -20.76 -9.02 9.88
CA VAL A 328 -21.98 -9.83 10.09
C VAL A 328 -23.07 -9.10 10.88
N LYS A 329 -22.74 -7.98 11.53
CA LYS A 329 -23.73 -7.08 12.15
C LYS A 329 -24.35 -6.13 11.12
N SER A 330 -23.74 -5.97 9.94
CA SER A 330 -24.14 -4.97 8.94
C SER A 330 -25.41 -5.32 8.15
N TYR A 331 -25.99 -4.32 7.49
CA TYR A 331 -27.00 -4.55 6.46
C TYR A 331 -26.47 -5.24 5.22
N PHE A 332 -25.24 -4.93 4.79
CA PHE A 332 -24.63 -5.54 3.62
C PHE A 332 -24.50 -7.06 3.79
N TRP A 333 -24.18 -7.54 4.99
CA TRP A 333 -24.20 -8.98 5.27
C TRP A 333 -25.60 -9.58 5.16
N ARG A 334 -26.61 -8.95 5.77
CA ARG A 334 -27.99 -9.45 5.71
C ARG A 334 -28.46 -9.63 4.26
N ALA A 335 -28.23 -8.62 3.42
CA ALA A 335 -28.53 -8.66 2.00
C ALA A 335 -27.73 -9.75 1.28
N SER A 336 -26.42 -9.82 1.51
CA SER A 336 -25.53 -10.81 0.90
C SER A 336 -25.96 -12.25 1.21
N ARG A 337 -26.34 -12.51 2.46
CA ARG A 337 -26.85 -13.81 2.89
C ARG A 337 -28.16 -14.18 2.19
N GLU A 338 -29.09 -13.24 2.02
CA GLU A 338 -30.34 -13.46 1.28
C GLU A 338 -30.08 -13.76 -0.20
N ILE A 339 -29.18 -13.01 -0.83
CA ILE A 339 -28.78 -13.22 -2.23
C ILE A 339 -28.17 -14.61 -2.42
N VAL A 340 -27.15 -14.96 -1.63
CA VAL A 340 -26.46 -16.25 -1.77
C VAL A 340 -27.40 -17.41 -1.44
N SER A 341 -28.31 -17.25 -0.46
CA SER A 341 -29.27 -18.29 -0.15
C SER A 341 -30.27 -18.54 -1.28
N HIS A 342 -30.74 -17.46 -1.92
CA HIS A 342 -31.62 -17.55 -3.09
C HIS A 342 -30.91 -18.18 -4.30
N VAL A 343 -29.67 -17.76 -4.59
CA VAL A 343 -28.89 -18.24 -5.74
C VAL A 343 -28.51 -19.71 -5.58
N SER A 344 -28.08 -20.13 -4.39
CA SER A 344 -27.65 -21.50 -4.12
C SER A 344 -28.81 -22.47 -3.83
N GLY A 345 -29.98 -21.95 -3.45
CA GLY A 345 -31.09 -22.74 -2.92
C GLY A 345 -30.83 -23.34 -1.53
N LYS A 346 -29.76 -22.90 -0.85
CA LYS A 346 -29.34 -23.38 0.48
C LYS A 346 -29.33 -22.23 1.46
N SER A 347 -29.40 -22.52 2.76
CA SER A 347 -29.33 -21.52 3.82
C SER A 347 -28.23 -21.85 4.80
N GLY A 348 -27.80 -20.86 5.59
CA GLY A 348 -26.81 -21.06 6.65
C GLY A 348 -25.43 -20.49 6.35
N PHE A 349 -25.24 -19.90 5.16
CA PHE A 349 -23.97 -19.31 4.76
C PHE A 349 -23.42 -18.32 5.79
N TYR A 350 -22.09 -18.32 5.92
CA TYR A 350 -21.33 -17.43 6.79
C TYR A 350 -20.06 -16.96 6.06
N PRO A 351 -19.69 -15.67 6.14
CA PRO A 351 -18.50 -15.18 5.47
C PRO A 351 -17.25 -15.60 6.25
N TYR A 352 -16.18 -15.91 5.53
CA TYR A 352 -14.87 -16.18 6.13
C TYR A 352 -13.76 -15.30 5.54
N ASP A 353 -14.08 -14.51 4.51
CA ASP A 353 -13.20 -13.49 3.94
C ASP A 353 -14.09 -12.33 3.46
N VAL A 354 -13.76 -11.12 3.91
CA VAL A 354 -14.46 -9.87 3.61
C VAL A 354 -13.40 -8.86 3.22
N ALA A 355 -13.32 -8.51 1.94
CA ALA A 355 -12.21 -7.71 1.44
C ALA A 355 -12.61 -6.69 0.39
N LEU A 356 -11.88 -5.58 0.33
CA LEU A 356 -11.90 -4.66 -0.80
C LEU A 356 -10.68 -4.92 -1.68
N ASN A 357 -10.95 -5.28 -2.94
CA ASN A 357 -9.94 -5.47 -3.95
C ASN A 357 -9.81 -4.21 -4.81
N LEU A 358 -8.57 -3.73 -4.98
CA LEU A 358 -8.22 -2.62 -5.84
C LEU A 358 -7.34 -3.14 -7.00
N ILE A 359 -7.81 -2.96 -8.24
CA ILE A 359 -7.09 -3.41 -9.45
C ILE A 359 -6.82 -2.24 -10.38
N ARG A 360 -5.55 -2.09 -10.77
CA ARG A 360 -5.03 -1.01 -11.63
C ARG A 360 -4.59 -1.54 -12.99
N LEU A 361 -4.35 -0.62 -13.92
CA LEU A 361 -4.01 -0.90 -15.33
C LEU A 361 -2.92 -1.98 -15.52
N ALA A 362 -1.87 -1.94 -14.72
CA ALA A 362 -0.70 -2.81 -14.91
C ALA A 362 -0.63 -3.98 -13.92
N ASP A 363 -1.70 -4.18 -13.15
CA ASP A 363 -1.87 -5.36 -12.32
C ASP A 363 -2.13 -6.59 -13.21
N HIS A 364 -1.80 -7.77 -12.69
CA HIS A 364 -1.71 -9.00 -13.47
C HIS A 364 -2.30 -10.17 -12.69
N THR A 365 -3.59 -10.06 -12.40
CA THR A 365 -4.35 -11.11 -11.75
C THR A 365 -4.31 -12.41 -12.55
N LYS A 366 -4.30 -13.54 -11.86
CA LYS A 366 -4.29 -14.87 -12.46
C LYS A 366 -5.70 -15.45 -12.57
N ILE A 367 -5.82 -16.47 -13.40
CA ILE A 367 -6.98 -17.35 -13.41
C ILE A 367 -6.85 -18.26 -12.18
N HIS A 368 -7.86 -18.27 -11.33
CA HIS A 368 -7.90 -19.04 -10.09
C HIS A 368 -9.35 -19.42 -9.74
N ASP A 369 -9.50 -20.36 -8.82
CA ASP A 369 -10.72 -20.59 -8.04
C ASP A 369 -10.49 -20.11 -6.58
N ASP A 370 -11.58 -19.95 -5.83
CA ASP A 370 -11.54 -19.36 -4.49
C ASP A 370 -11.52 -20.40 -3.36
N CYS A 371 -11.61 -21.69 -3.67
CA CYS A 371 -11.81 -22.75 -2.67
C CYS A 371 -11.14 -24.07 -3.06
N GLU A 372 -11.11 -25.02 -2.13
CA GLU A 372 -10.60 -26.36 -2.39
C GLU A 372 -11.61 -27.19 -3.19
N TYR A 373 -11.14 -28.29 -3.77
CA TYR A 373 -11.97 -29.17 -4.57
C TYR A 373 -13.12 -29.80 -3.74
N GLY A 374 -14.35 -29.65 -4.23
CA GLY A 374 -15.54 -30.28 -3.67
C GLY A 374 -16.26 -29.47 -2.58
N GLU A 375 -15.84 -28.23 -2.38
CA GLU A 375 -16.44 -27.34 -1.37
C GLU A 375 -17.67 -26.63 -1.91
N ASP A 376 -18.67 -26.46 -1.04
CA ASP A 376 -19.94 -25.82 -1.36
C ASP A 376 -19.90 -24.33 -0.98
N GLU A 377 -18.79 -23.67 -1.30
CA GLU A 377 -18.56 -22.27 -0.99
C GLU A 377 -18.95 -21.38 -2.17
N TYR A 378 -19.22 -20.12 -1.86
CA TYR A 378 -19.66 -19.12 -2.84
C TYR A 378 -18.82 -17.86 -2.71
N THR A 379 -18.62 -17.21 -3.84
CA THR A 379 -18.04 -15.88 -3.93
C THR A 379 -19.11 -14.88 -4.34
N LEU A 380 -19.19 -13.76 -3.63
CA LEU A 380 -20.01 -12.62 -3.98
C LEU A 380 -19.11 -11.41 -4.23
N LEU A 381 -19.24 -10.79 -5.40
CA LEU A 381 -18.56 -9.56 -5.77
C LEU A 381 -19.56 -8.43 -5.91
N LEU A 382 -19.34 -7.31 -5.20
CA LEU A 382 -20.04 -6.05 -5.36
C LEU A 382 -19.11 -5.02 -6.02
N TYR A 383 -19.48 -4.52 -7.19
CA TYR A 383 -18.68 -3.54 -7.93
C TYR A 383 -18.99 -2.11 -7.46
N LEU A 384 -17.94 -1.35 -7.13
CA LEU A 384 -18.07 -0.03 -6.47
C LEU A 384 -17.72 1.15 -7.37
N ASN A 385 -17.36 0.92 -8.64
CA ASN A 385 -17.02 2.00 -9.55
C ASN A 385 -18.25 2.66 -10.19
N ARG A 386 -18.38 3.98 -10.03
CA ARG A 386 -19.34 4.80 -10.78
C ARG A 386 -18.93 5.00 -12.23
N ASP A 387 -19.93 5.23 -13.08
CA ASP A 387 -19.77 5.57 -14.50
C ASP A 387 -18.86 4.61 -15.29
N TRP A 388 -18.91 3.31 -14.99
CA TRP A 388 -18.02 2.32 -15.58
C TRP A 388 -18.50 1.82 -16.94
N GLU A 389 -18.05 2.47 -18.01
CA GLU A 389 -18.38 2.13 -19.39
C GLU A 389 -17.67 0.87 -19.91
N VAL A 390 -18.17 0.28 -21.00
CA VAL A 390 -17.60 -0.97 -21.55
C VAL A 390 -16.14 -0.81 -22.00
N ASP A 391 -15.79 0.34 -22.58
CA ASP A 391 -14.43 0.63 -23.06
C ASP A 391 -13.43 0.86 -21.92
N LYS A 392 -13.91 0.95 -20.67
CA LYS A 392 -13.08 1.01 -19.46
C LYS A 392 -12.49 -0.36 -19.08
N LEU A 393 -12.92 -1.46 -19.71
CA LEU A 393 -12.51 -2.84 -19.43
C LEU A 393 -12.73 -3.20 -17.95
N GLY A 394 -11.88 -4.04 -17.35
CA GLY A 394 -11.98 -4.36 -15.93
C GLY A 394 -13.00 -5.45 -15.57
N GLU A 395 -13.47 -6.22 -16.54
CA GLU A 395 -14.39 -7.33 -16.31
C GLU A 395 -13.83 -8.40 -15.37
N THR A 396 -14.71 -9.04 -14.60
CA THR A 396 -14.40 -10.37 -14.08
C THR A 396 -14.69 -11.37 -15.20
N ALA A 397 -13.63 -11.98 -15.73
CA ALA A 397 -13.71 -13.03 -16.73
C ALA A 397 -13.82 -14.39 -16.03
N PHE A 398 -14.71 -15.24 -16.51
CA PHE A 398 -14.92 -16.60 -16.05
C PHE A 398 -14.55 -17.58 -17.17
N PHE A 399 -14.03 -18.74 -16.77
CA PHE A 399 -13.44 -19.72 -17.66
C PHE A 399 -14.07 -21.09 -17.44
N THR A 400 -14.04 -21.91 -18.48
CA THR A 400 -14.26 -23.36 -18.36
C THR A 400 -13.03 -24.03 -17.76
N ASP A 401 -13.16 -25.31 -17.36
CA ASP A 401 -12.07 -26.06 -16.72
C ASP A 401 -10.84 -26.30 -17.62
N ASP A 402 -10.98 -26.11 -18.94
CA ASP A 402 -9.89 -26.12 -19.92
C ASP A 402 -9.26 -24.72 -20.13
N PHE A 403 -9.58 -23.76 -19.26
CA PHE A 403 -9.10 -22.37 -19.27
C PHE A 403 -9.56 -21.53 -20.47
N GLU A 404 -10.60 -21.96 -21.19
CA GLU A 404 -11.20 -21.15 -22.26
C GLU A 404 -12.13 -20.08 -21.67
N PRO A 405 -12.03 -18.80 -22.10
CA PRO A 405 -12.93 -17.75 -21.65
C PRO A 405 -14.38 -18.08 -22.02
N PHE A 406 -15.25 -18.10 -21.02
CA PHE A 406 -16.67 -18.43 -21.21
C PHE A 406 -17.55 -17.18 -21.18
N ILE A 407 -17.43 -16.37 -20.13
CA ILE A 407 -18.25 -15.17 -19.95
C ILE A 407 -17.47 -14.09 -19.20
N ALA A 408 -17.86 -12.84 -19.42
CA ALA A 408 -17.32 -11.69 -18.73
C ALA A 408 -18.44 -10.89 -18.06
N VAL A 409 -18.23 -10.50 -16.81
CA VAL A 409 -19.12 -9.58 -16.09
C VAL A 409 -18.45 -8.21 -16.03
N LYS A 410 -19.00 -7.25 -16.79
CA LYS A 410 -18.58 -5.86 -16.75
C LYS A 410 -18.89 -5.24 -15.37
N PRO A 411 -17.96 -4.51 -14.73
CA PRO A 411 -18.26 -3.73 -13.55
C PRO A 411 -19.35 -2.69 -13.83
N ALA A 412 -20.21 -2.48 -12.85
CA ALA A 412 -21.18 -1.40 -12.84
C ALA A 412 -21.50 -1.06 -11.38
N TYR A 413 -21.71 0.21 -11.06
CA TYR A 413 -21.95 0.64 -9.68
C TYR A 413 -23.12 -0.10 -9.04
N GLY A 414 -22.87 -0.83 -7.95
CA GLY A 414 -23.89 -1.59 -7.25
C GLY A 414 -24.24 -2.96 -7.84
N ARG A 415 -23.62 -3.34 -8.97
CA ARG A 415 -23.80 -4.67 -9.56
C ARG A 415 -23.22 -5.73 -8.62
N VAL A 416 -23.94 -6.83 -8.50
CA VAL A 416 -23.52 -8.01 -7.75
C VAL A 416 -23.31 -9.17 -8.72
N ALA A 417 -22.20 -9.90 -8.58
CA ALA A 417 -21.99 -11.20 -9.20
C ALA A 417 -21.84 -12.26 -8.11
N VAL A 418 -22.59 -13.35 -8.21
CA VAL A 418 -22.54 -14.48 -7.28
C VAL A 418 -22.29 -15.77 -8.05
N PHE A 419 -21.31 -16.55 -7.60
CA PHE A 419 -20.92 -17.79 -8.25
C PHE A 419 -20.32 -18.78 -7.24
N PRO A 420 -20.40 -20.09 -7.50
CA PRO A 420 -19.65 -21.09 -6.74
C PRO A 420 -18.15 -20.80 -6.81
N CYS A 421 -17.46 -20.89 -5.67
CA CYS A 421 -16.03 -20.60 -5.52
C CYS A 421 -15.13 -21.40 -6.50
N SER A 422 -15.58 -22.58 -6.91
CA SER A 422 -14.84 -23.49 -7.80
C SER A 422 -14.80 -23.03 -9.27
N ILE A 423 -15.57 -21.99 -9.64
CA ILE A 423 -15.54 -21.48 -11.02
C ILE A 423 -14.26 -20.67 -11.22
N LEU A 424 -13.45 -21.11 -12.19
CA LEU A 424 -12.23 -20.41 -12.59
C LEU A 424 -12.56 -19.00 -13.08
N HIS A 425 -11.90 -18.00 -12.51
CA HIS A 425 -12.13 -16.60 -12.84
C HIS A 425 -10.87 -15.75 -12.67
N SER A 426 -10.91 -14.54 -13.23
CA SER A 426 -9.84 -13.55 -13.15
C SER A 426 -10.43 -12.15 -13.28
N ALA A 427 -10.06 -11.26 -12.35
CA ALA A 427 -10.46 -9.87 -12.39
C ALA A 427 -9.50 -9.08 -13.30
N ARG A 428 -9.90 -8.80 -14.54
CA ARG A 428 -9.04 -8.16 -15.53
C ARG A 428 -8.71 -6.71 -15.13
N PRO A 429 -7.53 -6.19 -15.51
CA PRO A 429 -7.19 -4.80 -15.26
C PRO A 429 -8.05 -3.84 -16.09
N PRO A 430 -8.27 -2.60 -15.61
CA PRO A 430 -8.90 -1.55 -16.38
C PRO A 430 -8.07 -1.14 -17.62
N SER A 431 -8.71 -0.40 -18.53
CA SER A 431 -8.05 0.16 -19.72
C SER A 431 -6.98 1.20 -19.37
N ALA A 432 -6.01 1.40 -20.28
CA ALA A 432 -4.95 2.40 -20.12
C ALA A 432 -5.43 3.86 -20.10
N ARG A 433 -6.71 4.08 -20.40
CA ARG A 433 -7.35 5.41 -20.35
C ARG A 433 -7.80 5.78 -18.94
N ILE A 434 -7.74 4.84 -18.00
CA ILE A 434 -8.14 5.04 -16.63
C ILE A 434 -6.90 5.24 -15.78
N ASN A 435 -6.72 6.46 -15.29
CA ASN A 435 -5.73 6.75 -14.26
C ASN A 435 -6.39 6.57 -12.89
N GLY A 436 -6.68 5.31 -12.57
CA GLY A 436 -7.62 4.96 -11.52
C GLY A 436 -7.53 3.50 -11.12
N ALA A 437 -8.55 3.03 -10.40
CA ALA A 437 -8.67 1.63 -10.01
C ALA A 437 -10.08 1.09 -10.15
N ARG A 438 -10.18 -0.20 -10.47
CA ARG A 438 -11.40 -1.00 -10.36
C ARG A 438 -11.50 -1.49 -8.91
N TYR A 439 -12.59 -1.15 -8.24
CA TYR A 439 -12.92 -1.56 -6.88
C TYR A 439 -13.99 -2.64 -6.89
N SER A 440 -13.72 -3.74 -6.20
CA SER A 440 -14.73 -4.77 -5.92
C SER A 440 -14.67 -5.18 -4.46
N PHE A 441 -15.80 -5.07 -3.77
CA PHE A 441 -15.97 -5.63 -2.43
C PHE A 441 -16.32 -7.11 -2.59
N ALA A 442 -15.44 -7.97 -2.10
CA ALA A 442 -15.49 -9.42 -2.26
C ALA A 442 -15.86 -10.07 -0.93
N LEU A 443 -16.76 -11.04 -1.00
CA LEU A 443 -17.12 -11.92 0.11
C LEU A 443 -16.88 -13.35 -0.32
N LYS A 444 -16.14 -14.11 0.48
CA LYS A 444 -16.09 -15.57 0.37
C LYS A 444 -16.92 -16.18 1.49
N LEU A 445 -17.80 -17.10 1.12
CA LEU A 445 -18.82 -17.64 2.01
C LEU A 445 -18.75 -19.15 2.09
N SER A 446 -18.77 -19.68 3.30
CA SER A 446 -18.89 -21.11 3.55
C SER A 446 -20.34 -21.51 3.92
N PRO A 447 -20.71 -22.80 3.81
CA PRO A 447 -22.09 -23.25 4.07
C PRO A 447 -22.63 -23.02 5.49
N SER A 448 -21.76 -22.78 6.47
CA SER A 448 -22.13 -22.67 7.88
C SER A 448 -21.17 -21.78 8.68
N LEU A 449 -21.60 -21.29 9.84
CA LEU A 449 -20.72 -20.60 10.78
C LEU A 449 -19.49 -21.42 11.15
N GLY A 450 -19.67 -22.71 11.48
CA GLY A 450 -18.57 -23.57 11.91
C GLY A 450 -17.52 -23.80 10.82
N SER A 451 -17.96 -24.00 9.57
CA SER A 451 -17.04 -24.07 8.43
C SER A 451 -16.33 -22.74 8.18
N GLY A 452 -17.03 -21.62 8.34
CA GLY A 452 -16.47 -20.29 8.07
C GLY A 452 -15.38 -19.92 9.08
N ARG A 453 -15.62 -20.18 10.36
CA ARG A 453 -14.61 -20.00 11.42
C ARG A 453 -13.40 -20.91 11.24
N ALA A 454 -13.63 -22.16 10.83
CA ALA A 454 -12.53 -23.07 10.52
C ALA A 454 -11.67 -22.60 9.33
N ARG A 455 -12.27 -21.88 8.35
CA ARG A 455 -11.55 -21.28 7.23
C ARG A 455 -10.72 -20.09 7.67
N GLU A 456 -11.33 -19.15 8.38
CA GLU A 456 -10.67 -17.99 8.98
C GLU A 456 -9.45 -18.41 9.80
N LEU A 457 -9.63 -19.35 10.73
CA LEU A 457 -8.52 -19.87 11.56
C LEU A 457 -7.39 -20.47 10.71
N ARG A 458 -7.71 -21.18 9.63
CA ARG A 458 -6.69 -21.78 8.78
C ARG A 458 -5.88 -20.70 8.08
N ASP A 459 -6.54 -19.72 7.49
CA ASP A 459 -5.89 -18.64 6.75
C ASP A 459 -5.01 -17.80 7.69
N ASP A 460 -5.49 -17.50 8.90
CA ASP A 460 -4.70 -16.84 9.96
C ASP A 460 -3.47 -17.66 10.38
N THR A 461 -3.60 -18.98 10.48
CA THR A 461 -2.46 -19.85 10.84
C THR A 461 -1.42 -19.94 9.73
N ASP A 462 -1.83 -19.84 8.47
CA ASP A 462 -0.90 -19.77 7.34
C ASP A 462 -0.13 -18.44 7.36
N GLU A 463 -0.81 -17.33 7.60
CA GLU A 463 -0.13 -16.03 7.76
C GLU A 463 0.82 -16.00 8.96
N LEU A 464 0.37 -16.52 10.12
CA LEU A 464 1.21 -16.60 11.32
C LEU A 464 2.49 -17.39 11.07
N ARG A 465 2.40 -18.49 10.31
CA ARG A 465 3.55 -19.31 9.92
C ARG A 465 4.52 -18.54 9.02
N GLU A 466 4.02 -17.83 8.01
CA GLU A 466 4.84 -17.00 7.13
C GLU A 466 5.56 -15.89 7.90
N GLN A 467 4.86 -15.18 8.79
CA GLN A 467 5.47 -14.14 9.62
C GLN A 467 6.51 -14.69 10.60
N MET A 468 6.28 -15.88 11.16
CA MET A 468 7.26 -16.55 12.03
C MET A 468 8.54 -16.90 11.27
N GLU A 469 8.43 -17.42 10.04
CA GLU A 469 9.57 -17.73 9.17
C GLU A 469 10.40 -16.47 8.86
N ASP A 470 9.73 -15.35 8.57
CA ASP A 470 10.37 -14.05 8.32
C ASP A 470 11.12 -13.46 9.53
N LEU A 471 10.68 -13.83 10.74
CA LEU A 471 11.20 -13.32 12.01
C LEU A 471 12.03 -14.34 12.77
N GLU A 472 12.35 -15.48 12.18
CA GLU A 472 12.94 -16.61 12.89
C GLU A 472 14.19 -16.21 13.71
N ASP A 473 15.07 -15.38 13.17
CA ASP A 473 16.30 -14.96 13.85
C ASP A 473 16.09 -13.97 15.02
N PHE A 474 14.88 -13.42 15.18
CA PHE A 474 14.54 -12.36 16.13
C PHE A 474 13.62 -12.81 17.25
N LEU A 475 13.07 -14.02 17.14
CA LEU A 475 12.21 -14.62 18.14
C LEU A 475 13.03 -15.39 19.17
N SER A 476 12.69 -15.21 20.45
CA SER A 476 13.20 -16.05 21.52
C SER A 476 12.75 -17.50 21.36
N PRO A 477 13.49 -18.48 21.92
CA PRO A 477 13.06 -19.88 21.91
C PRO A 477 11.66 -20.08 22.50
N GLU A 478 11.30 -19.29 23.52
CA GLU A 478 10.00 -19.33 24.17
C GLU A 478 8.87 -18.87 23.23
N GLU A 479 9.05 -17.74 22.55
CA GLU A 479 8.08 -17.24 21.55
C GLU A 479 7.89 -18.22 20.40
N LYS A 480 8.98 -18.81 19.89
CA LYS A 480 8.89 -19.85 18.84
C LYS A 480 8.09 -21.06 19.31
N ALA A 481 8.35 -21.52 20.54
CA ALA A 481 7.64 -22.66 21.10
C ALA A 481 6.15 -22.37 21.28
N GLU A 482 5.79 -21.15 21.68
CA GLU A 482 4.41 -20.70 21.79
C GLU A 482 3.70 -20.68 20.44
N ILE A 483 4.29 -20.08 19.40
CA ILE A 483 3.74 -20.03 18.05
C ILE A 483 3.58 -21.44 17.47
N LEU A 484 4.62 -22.28 17.54
CA LEU A 484 4.56 -23.66 17.06
C LEU A 484 3.50 -24.49 17.78
N LYS A 485 3.25 -24.23 19.07
CA LYS A 485 2.18 -24.84 19.82
C LYS A 485 0.82 -24.39 19.29
N ALA A 486 0.60 -23.09 19.10
CA ALA A 486 -0.66 -22.56 18.56
C ALA A 486 -0.98 -23.13 17.16
N LEU A 487 0.01 -23.15 16.26
CA LEU A 487 -0.12 -23.76 14.92
C LEU A 487 -0.47 -25.25 14.98
N LYS A 488 0.15 -25.99 15.91
CA LYS A 488 -0.14 -27.42 16.11
C LYS A 488 -1.55 -27.63 16.67
N ASP A 489 -1.97 -26.82 17.63
CA ASP A 489 -3.28 -26.92 18.26
C ASP A 489 -4.39 -26.62 17.24
N ALA A 490 -4.23 -25.57 16.42
CA ALA A 490 -5.13 -25.26 15.30
C ALA A 490 -5.23 -26.40 14.28
N LYS A 491 -4.10 -26.96 13.85
CA LYS A 491 -4.08 -28.12 12.94
C LYS A 491 -4.81 -29.35 13.49
N ASN A 492 -4.84 -29.52 14.81
CA ASN A 492 -5.52 -30.63 15.46
C ASN A 492 -7.01 -30.33 15.75
N GLY A 493 -7.54 -29.18 15.34
CA GLY A 493 -8.91 -28.76 15.62
C GLY A 493 -9.15 -28.27 17.05
N ASN A 494 -8.08 -28.01 17.81
CA ASN A 494 -8.12 -27.48 19.18
C ASN A 494 -7.54 -26.04 19.23
N GLY A 495 -7.50 -25.35 18.08
CA GLY A 495 -6.94 -24.00 17.99
C GLY A 495 -7.80 -22.98 18.72
N ASP A 496 -7.13 -21.97 19.27
CA ASP A 496 -7.76 -20.78 19.83
C ASP A 496 -7.55 -19.63 18.85
N GLU A 497 -8.61 -19.25 18.13
CA GLU A 497 -8.63 -18.15 17.15
C GLU A 497 -8.09 -16.85 17.75
N LYS A 498 -8.48 -16.53 18.99
CA LYS A 498 -8.05 -15.31 19.67
C LYS A 498 -6.55 -15.34 19.95
N LEU A 499 -6.02 -16.48 20.37
CA LEU A 499 -4.58 -16.63 20.60
C LEU A 499 -3.79 -16.46 19.30
N VAL A 500 -4.25 -17.06 18.19
CA VAL A 500 -3.59 -16.93 16.88
C VAL A 500 -3.56 -15.46 16.44
N ALA A 501 -4.68 -14.75 16.53
CA ALA A 501 -4.77 -13.32 16.20
C ALA A 501 -3.83 -12.44 17.07
N ILE A 502 -3.74 -12.74 18.37
CA ILE A 502 -2.80 -12.05 19.29
C ILE A 502 -1.35 -12.29 18.88
N LEU A 503 -0.98 -13.55 18.59
CA LEU A 503 0.38 -13.89 18.18
C LEU A 503 0.74 -13.22 16.85
N LEU A 504 -0.18 -13.19 15.89
CA LEU A 504 0.01 -12.51 14.61
C LEU A 504 0.27 -11.00 14.81
N SER A 505 -0.59 -10.34 15.59
CA SER A 505 -0.44 -8.91 15.92
C SER A 505 0.90 -8.60 16.61
N ASN A 506 1.36 -9.49 17.50
CA ASN A 506 2.64 -9.36 18.19
C ASN A 506 3.83 -9.48 17.22
N LEU A 507 3.78 -10.42 16.27
CA LEU A 507 4.81 -10.57 15.25
C LEU A 507 4.88 -9.34 14.33
N GLU A 508 3.74 -8.81 13.90
CA GLU A 508 3.70 -7.58 13.09
C GLU A 508 4.38 -6.41 13.81
N TRP A 509 4.06 -6.21 15.10
CA TRP A 509 4.66 -5.15 15.90
C TRP A 509 6.16 -5.36 16.09
N ARG A 510 6.59 -6.58 16.43
CA ARG A 510 8.01 -6.95 16.54
C ARG A 510 8.78 -6.61 15.27
N ASN A 511 8.17 -6.90 14.10
CA ASN A 511 8.74 -6.60 12.80
C ASN A 511 8.90 -5.08 12.58
N LYS A 512 7.87 -4.29 12.90
CA LYS A 512 7.92 -2.81 12.80
C LYS A 512 9.02 -2.22 13.69
N GLN A 513 9.13 -2.67 14.94
CA GLN A 513 10.16 -2.23 15.89
C GLN A 513 11.58 -2.54 15.42
N ARG A 514 11.80 -3.74 14.89
CA ARG A 514 13.07 -4.15 14.30
C ARG A 514 13.53 -3.12 13.26
N TYR A 515 12.64 -2.66 12.39
CA TYR A 515 13.02 -1.71 11.34
C TYR A 515 13.18 -0.27 11.84
N LEU A 516 12.35 0.17 12.79
CA LEU A 516 12.54 1.45 13.46
C LEU A 516 13.93 1.55 14.12
N SER A 517 14.49 0.45 14.61
CA SER A 517 15.85 0.45 15.18
C SER A 517 16.97 0.76 14.16
N TYR A 518 16.71 0.57 12.86
CA TYR A 518 17.66 0.86 11.79
C TYR A 518 17.53 2.29 11.22
N ILE A 519 16.37 2.91 11.44
CA ILE A 519 16.11 4.32 11.09
C ILE A 519 16.82 5.17 12.14
#